data_AF-A0A2W6ZU48-F1
#
_entry.id   AF-A0A2W6ZU48-F1
#
_cell.length_a   1.000
_cell.length_b   1.000
_cell.length_c   1.000
_cell.angle_alpha   90.00
_cell.angle_beta   90.00
_cell.angle_gamma   90.00
#
_symmetry.space_group_name_H-M   'P 1'
#
loop_
_entity.id
_entity.type
_entity.pdbx_description
1 polymer ?
#
loop_
_entity_poly.entity_id
_entity_poly.type
_entity_poly.pdbx_seq_one_letter_code
_entity_poly.pdbx_strand_id
1 'polypeptide(L)'
;MASLLSSFFNPFFAGLGPINFFGSTVLVSGFGDDVLNGGPDNEILVGLWGNNQLFGAGGDDWLLGGLGDDLLDGGLGNNRLVTGPGQDTVVLESDGRVDTVVDFTPGVDRFLLPGGLSFGQIAIAQQGANTTLRYLNQPGPSVILLNVEAANLTAESFQTQALVPSFNSLTVFGDSLSDPGNLFGLMGFFPPLPYSEGRFSNGDLWVDYLVSDIGLAPGEVQNFAVGGATTGRDNGLDPLISSLTGTEVNLPGLLDEVDSYLSSLGGGSANPDGLYVVWAGANDLFNLPSDPAAIPDFIAASVKNIATAISQLSARGADTFLVPNLPNLGLTPRTLGNGTSAQAIALSQAFNAGLANTLETLEQSLPAAIDIIPVDLFGLTTEIIGAPTEFGFTNVTDPLLNQGLLDDPGYFWWDQQHPTTTVHELLADVFQTSLLEAGYLQPSSGALPALPAEDLALSRAVTQDETLGLFSNGESSWAATSLSALQPSPVVV
;
A
#
# COMPACT_ATOMS: atom_id res chain seq x y z
N MET A 1 10.61 20.58 22.57
CA MET A 1 9.76 20.10 21.47
C MET A 1 8.28 20.28 21.78
N ALA A 2 7.69 19.60 22.77
CA ALA A 2 6.26 19.77 23.12
C ALA A 2 5.81 21.24 23.36
N SER A 3 6.64 22.08 24.00
CA SER A 3 6.33 23.50 24.21
C SER A 3 6.56 24.40 22.98
N LEU A 4 7.36 23.94 22.01
CA LEU A 4 7.65 24.64 20.76
C LEU A 4 6.55 24.34 19.73
N LEU A 5 6.14 23.07 19.65
CA LEU A 5 4.97 22.60 18.90
C LEU A 5 3.70 23.31 19.40
N SER A 6 3.50 23.41 20.72
CA SER A 6 2.35 24.13 21.27
C SER A 6 2.35 25.63 20.97
N SER A 7 3.52 26.26 20.76
CA SER A 7 3.60 27.71 20.50
C SER A 7 3.55 28.06 19.01
N PHE A 8 4.09 27.18 18.15
CA PHE A 8 4.09 27.38 16.70
C PHE A 8 2.72 27.07 16.10
N PHE A 9 2.06 26.03 16.61
CA PHE A 9 0.79 25.57 16.09
C PHE A 9 -0.44 26.01 16.89
N ASN A 10 -0.31 26.71 18.02
CA ASN A 10 -1.49 27.24 18.73
C ASN A 10 -2.42 28.09 17.84
N PRO A 11 -1.93 28.88 16.86
CA PRO A 11 -2.81 29.60 15.94
C PRO A 11 -3.54 28.67 14.94
N PHE A 12 -2.92 27.54 14.58
CA PHE A 12 -3.47 26.53 13.66
C PHE A 12 -4.44 25.55 14.35
N PHE A 13 -4.14 25.14 15.60
CA PHE A 13 -4.96 24.20 16.39
C PHE A 13 -6.04 24.88 17.25
N ALA A 14 -6.07 26.21 17.34
CA ALA A 14 -7.06 26.92 18.16
C ALA A 14 -8.53 26.65 17.75
N GLY A 15 -8.77 26.06 16.57
CA GLY A 15 -10.10 25.68 16.07
C GLY A 15 -10.41 24.19 16.02
N LEU A 16 -9.46 23.28 16.30
CA LEU A 16 -9.59 21.85 15.97
C LEU A 16 -10.03 20.93 17.14
N GLY A 17 -10.27 21.48 18.33
CA GLY A 17 -10.51 20.67 19.53
C GLY A 17 -9.27 19.87 19.97
N PRO A 18 -9.34 19.12 21.07
CA PRO A 18 -8.20 18.33 21.55
C PRO A 18 -7.91 17.15 20.60
N ILE A 19 -6.79 17.22 19.87
CA ILE A 19 -6.23 16.06 19.14
C ILE A 19 -5.68 15.07 20.16
N ASN A 20 -6.09 13.80 20.05
CA ASN A 20 -5.66 12.74 20.96
C ASN A 20 -4.37 12.10 20.46
N PHE A 21 -3.26 12.37 21.13
CA PHE A 21 -1.91 11.89 20.77
C PHE A 21 -1.53 10.53 21.41
N PHE A 22 -2.45 9.86 22.11
CA PHE A 22 -2.13 8.62 22.81
C PHE A 22 -2.07 7.43 21.84
N GLY A 23 -0.87 6.90 21.62
CA GLY A 23 -0.64 5.69 20.83
C GLY A 23 -0.11 5.95 19.41
N SER A 24 -0.11 7.21 18.96
CA SER A 24 0.34 7.57 17.61
C SER A 24 1.81 7.95 17.54
N THR A 25 2.49 7.55 16.46
CA THR A 25 3.83 8.07 16.14
C THR A 25 3.69 9.46 15.54
N VAL A 26 4.59 10.39 15.91
CA VAL A 26 4.57 11.77 15.38
C VAL A 26 5.83 11.99 14.55
N LEU A 27 5.64 12.23 13.26
CA LEU A 27 6.68 12.57 12.30
C LEU A 27 6.59 14.07 11.99
N VAL A 28 7.72 14.77 12.11
CA VAL A 28 7.79 16.21 11.86
C VAL A 28 8.98 16.48 10.95
N SER A 29 8.72 17.19 9.87
CA SER A 29 9.70 17.60 8.88
C SER A 29 10.72 18.62 9.42
N GLY A 30 11.69 18.96 8.57
CA GLY A 30 12.67 20.00 8.82
C GLY A 30 12.22 21.36 8.28
N PHE A 31 13.15 22.08 7.68
CA PHE A 31 12.86 23.28 6.89
C PHE A 31 13.11 22.95 5.42
N GLY A 32 12.19 23.36 4.54
CA GLY A 32 12.32 23.16 3.10
C GLY A 32 11.47 21.99 2.62
N ASP A 33 11.65 21.62 1.36
CA ASP A 33 10.82 20.60 0.73
C ASP A 33 11.22 19.21 1.26
N ASP A 34 10.36 18.60 2.09
CA ASP A 34 10.63 17.32 2.76
C ASP A 34 9.66 16.22 2.27
N VAL A 35 10.09 14.95 2.41
CA VAL A 35 9.26 13.77 2.20
C VAL A 35 9.07 13.06 3.54
N LEU A 36 7.82 12.89 3.96
CA LEU A 36 7.43 12.22 5.20
C LEU A 36 6.65 10.96 4.85
N ASN A 37 7.20 9.81 5.22
CA ASN A 37 6.56 8.50 5.06
C ASN A 37 6.13 7.98 6.43
N GLY A 38 4.82 7.77 6.59
CA GLY A 38 4.19 7.08 7.70
C GLY A 38 4.44 5.57 7.66
N GLY A 39 3.89 4.88 8.64
CA GLY A 39 3.93 3.44 8.78
C GLY A 39 2.54 2.82 8.63
N PRO A 40 2.36 1.58 9.11
CA PRO A 40 1.07 0.89 9.08
C PRO A 40 0.19 1.18 10.31
N ASP A 41 0.60 2.11 11.18
CA ASP A 41 -0.07 2.43 12.45
C ASP A 41 -0.67 3.86 12.37
N ASN A 42 -1.53 4.24 13.31
CA ASN A 42 -2.09 5.61 13.29
C ASN A 42 -1.03 6.66 13.64
N GLU A 43 -0.75 7.55 12.71
CA GLU A 43 0.32 8.53 12.76
C GLU A 43 -0.15 10.00 12.70
N ILE A 44 0.79 10.89 13.01
CA ILE A 44 0.66 12.32 12.79
C ILE A 44 1.88 12.81 12.02
N LEU A 45 1.67 13.22 10.77
CA LEU A 45 2.70 13.74 9.87
C LEU A 45 2.57 15.26 9.77
N VAL A 46 3.69 15.97 9.88
CA VAL A 46 3.72 17.43 9.93
C VAL A 46 4.83 18.00 9.05
N GLY A 47 4.45 18.64 7.93
CA GLY A 47 5.36 19.17 6.89
C GLY A 47 5.95 20.56 7.14
N LEU A 48 5.41 21.33 8.09
CA LEU A 48 5.94 22.65 8.50
C LEU A 48 6.12 23.68 7.36
N TRP A 49 7.32 23.83 6.79
CA TRP A 49 7.65 24.84 5.78
C TRP A 49 8.26 24.17 4.57
N GLY A 50 7.83 24.55 3.37
CA GLY A 50 8.33 24.01 2.11
C GLY A 50 7.21 23.31 1.35
N ASN A 51 7.52 22.82 0.17
CA ASN A 51 6.59 22.02 -0.62
C ASN A 51 6.82 20.55 -0.26
N ASN A 52 6.05 20.04 0.70
CA ASN A 52 6.28 18.74 1.29
C ASN A 52 5.46 17.65 0.59
N GLN A 53 5.90 16.41 0.74
CA GLN A 53 5.13 15.22 0.38
C GLN A 53 4.89 14.41 1.66
N LEU A 54 3.63 14.23 2.04
CA LEU A 54 3.23 13.50 3.25
C LEU A 54 2.43 12.27 2.82
N PHE A 55 2.94 11.08 3.17
CA PHE A 55 2.33 9.79 2.87
C PHE A 55 1.98 9.08 4.17
N GLY A 56 0.69 8.89 4.48
CA GLY A 56 0.24 8.21 5.71
C GLY A 56 0.53 6.71 5.71
N ALA A 57 0.44 6.08 4.53
CA ALA A 57 0.58 4.65 4.27
C ALA A 57 -0.59 3.81 4.81
N GLY A 58 -0.64 3.46 6.09
CA GLY A 58 -1.77 2.69 6.62
C GLY A 58 -2.12 3.09 8.05
N GLY A 59 -3.41 3.08 8.39
CA GLY A 59 -3.90 3.52 9.69
C GLY A 59 -4.82 4.74 9.56
N ASP A 60 -5.40 5.19 10.68
CA ASP A 60 -6.18 6.44 10.67
C ASP A 60 -5.27 7.63 11.01
N ASP A 61 -4.75 8.31 10.00
CA ASP A 61 -3.69 9.32 10.16
C ASP A 61 -4.19 10.77 10.28
N TRP A 62 -3.30 11.62 10.78
CA TRP A 62 -3.39 13.07 10.66
C TRP A 62 -2.23 13.62 9.82
N LEU A 63 -2.54 14.19 8.67
CA LEU A 63 -1.56 14.84 7.80
C LEU A 63 -1.74 16.35 7.86
N LEU A 64 -0.66 17.07 8.18
CA LEU A 64 -0.61 18.53 8.23
C LEU A 64 0.48 19.04 7.29
N GLY A 65 0.08 19.50 6.10
CA GLY A 65 1.00 20.00 5.07
C GLY A 65 1.86 21.15 5.60
N GLY A 66 1.20 22.24 6.01
CA GLY A 66 1.88 23.38 6.59
C GLY A 66 1.91 24.54 5.62
N LEU A 67 3.07 25.17 5.45
CA LEU A 67 3.26 26.31 4.53
C LEU A 67 3.99 25.84 3.27
N GLY A 68 3.45 26.15 2.11
CA GLY A 68 4.02 25.76 0.82
C GLY A 68 3.01 24.99 0.01
N ASP A 69 3.37 24.58 -1.21
CA ASP A 69 2.50 23.77 -2.06
C ASP A 69 2.76 22.29 -1.73
N ASP A 70 1.92 21.69 -0.89
CA ASP A 70 2.12 20.34 -0.33
C ASP A 70 1.35 19.26 -1.12
N LEU A 71 1.88 18.04 -1.15
CA LEU A 71 1.20 16.82 -1.59
C LEU A 71 0.86 15.97 -0.36
N LEU A 72 -0.43 15.69 -0.18
CA LEU A 72 -0.92 14.90 0.94
C LEU A 72 -1.62 13.64 0.41
N ASP A 73 -1.09 12.49 0.80
CA ASP A 73 -1.57 11.16 0.46
C ASP A 73 -1.91 10.41 1.75
N GLY A 74 -3.20 10.12 1.95
CA GLY A 74 -3.70 9.60 3.22
C GLY A 74 -3.21 8.18 3.52
N GLY A 75 -3.00 7.38 2.48
CA GLY A 75 -2.89 5.95 2.60
C GLY A 75 -4.21 5.29 3.03
N LEU A 76 -4.13 3.98 3.27
CA LEU A 76 -5.25 3.17 3.74
C LEU A 76 -5.75 3.68 5.10
N GLY A 77 -7.07 3.83 5.24
CA GLY A 77 -7.71 4.19 6.51
C GLY A 77 -8.58 5.43 6.41
N ASN A 78 -9.09 5.93 7.54
CA ASN A 78 -9.91 7.15 7.55
C ASN A 78 -9.08 8.33 8.06
N ASN A 79 -8.44 9.02 7.12
CA ASN A 79 -7.45 10.02 7.41
C ASN A 79 -8.06 11.40 7.62
N ARG A 80 -7.31 12.27 8.31
CA ARG A 80 -7.66 13.68 8.50
C ARG A 80 -6.54 14.54 7.94
N LEU A 81 -6.86 15.25 6.86
CA LEU A 81 -5.91 16.05 6.13
C LEU A 81 -6.18 17.54 6.36
N VAL A 82 -5.13 18.26 6.74
CA VAL A 82 -5.10 19.72 6.85
C VAL A 82 -4.07 20.20 5.84
N THR A 83 -4.53 20.82 4.76
CA THR A 83 -3.67 21.26 3.64
C THR A 83 -2.79 22.41 4.10
N GLY A 84 -3.41 23.43 4.69
CA GLY A 84 -2.72 24.65 5.12
C GLY A 84 -2.63 25.69 4.01
N PRO A 85 -1.77 26.73 4.17
CA PRO A 85 -1.59 27.75 3.15
C PRO A 85 -0.63 27.30 2.03
N GLY A 86 -1.17 27.24 0.81
CA GLY A 86 -0.43 26.87 -0.40
C GLY A 86 -1.39 26.58 -1.52
N GLN A 87 -0.89 26.14 -2.68
CA GLN A 87 -1.66 25.36 -3.63
C GLN A 87 -1.40 23.89 -3.35
N ASP A 88 -2.25 23.30 -2.52
CA ASP A 88 -2.02 21.94 -2.05
C ASP A 88 -2.72 20.91 -2.93
N THR A 89 -2.17 19.71 -2.94
CA THR A 89 -2.69 18.57 -3.69
C THR A 89 -3.02 17.44 -2.73
N VAL A 90 -4.29 17.05 -2.67
CA VAL A 90 -4.74 15.88 -1.89
C VAL A 90 -4.98 14.71 -2.84
N VAL A 91 -4.38 13.56 -2.58
CA VAL A 91 -4.65 12.34 -3.36
C VAL A 91 -6.06 11.85 -3.02
N LEU A 92 -6.86 11.57 -4.05
CA LEU A 92 -8.18 10.98 -3.86
C LEU A 92 -8.08 9.46 -4.02
N GLU A 93 -8.05 8.73 -2.92
CA GLU A 93 -7.93 7.27 -2.93
C GLU A 93 -9.25 6.53 -3.22
N SER A 94 -9.14 5.35 -3.81
CA SER A 94 -10.28 4.50 -4.18
C SER A 94 -10.37 3.20 -3.38
N ASP A 95 -9.80 3.21 -2.17
CA ASP A 95 -9.66 2.08 -1.25
C ASP A 95 -10.96 1.68 -0.52
N GLY A 96 -12.02 2.50 -0.62
CA GLY A 96 -13.30 2.27 0.04
C GLY A 96 -13.38 2.80 1.48
N ARG A 97 -12.34 3.51 1.95
CA ARG A 97 -12.35 4.26 3.20
C ARG A 97 -12.73 5.72 2.94
N VAL A 98 -12.89 6.48 4.03
CA VAL A 98 -13.43 7.85 3.98
C VAL A 98 -12.51 8.84 4.66
N ASP A 99 -11.81 9.61 3.85
CA ASP A 99 -10.95 10.68 4.31
C ASP A 99 -11.73 11.96 4.61
N THR A 100 -11.19 12.77 5.51
CA THR A 100 -11.74 14.09 5.85
C THR A 100 -10.71 15.18 5.60
N VAL A 101 -10.98 16.07 4.64
CA VAL A 101 -10.16 17.27 4.42
C VAL A 101 -10.79 18.45 5.14
N VAL A 102 -10.01 19.09 6.01
CA VAL A 102 -10.52 20.01 7.01
C VAL A 102 -10.63 21.46 6.49
N ASP A 103 -9.69 21.89 5.66
CA ASP A 103 -9.52 23.29 5.24
C ASP A 103 -9.31 23.46 3.73
N PHE A 104 -9.77 22.50 2.92
CA PHE A 104 -9.69 22.55 1.46
C PHE A 104 -10.21 23.89 0.91
N THR A 105 -9.39 24.58 0.14
CA THR A 105 -9.66 25.90 -0.43
C THR A 105 -9.95 25.78 -1.93
N PRO A 106 -11.24 25.82 -2.37
CA PRO A 106 -11.57 25.68 -3.78
C PRO A 106 -10.93 26.76 -4.66
N GLY A 107 -10.37 26.34 -5.80
CA GLY A 107 -9.68 27.22 -6.75
C GLY A 107 -8.22 27.52 -6.37
N VAL A 108 -7.78 27.02 -5.22
CA VAL A 108 -6.37 27.02 -4.81
C VAL A 108 -5.89 25.58 -4.72
N ASP A 109 -6.54 24.78 -3.87
CA ASP A 109 -6.21 23.38 -3.66
C ASP A 109 -6.80 22.51 -4.76
N ARG A 110 -6.19 21.33 -4.94
CA ARG A 110 -6.60 20.33 -5.93
C ARG A 110 -6.66 18.94 -5.33
N PHE A 111 -7.52 18.13 -5.93
CA PHE A 111 -7.46 16.69 -5.79
C PHE A 111 -6.63 16.09 -6.92
N LEU A 112 -5.63 15.28 -6.60
CA LEU A 112 -5.02 14.40 -7.57
C LEU A 112 -5.93 13.20 -7.77
N LEU A 113 -6.35 12.98 -9.02
CA LEU A 113 -7.07 11.80 -9.45
C LEU A 113 -6.05 10.80 -10.01
N PRO A 114 -5.69 9.75 -9.25
CA PRO A 114 -4.77 8.74 -9.73
C PRO A 114 -5.30 7.96 -10.92
N GLY A 115 -4.41 7.25 -11.61
CA GLY A 115 -4.77 6.28 -12.64
C GLY A 115 -5.48 6.90 -13.85
N GLY A 116 -5.26 8.19 -14.14
CA GLY A 116 -5.94 8.90 -15.24
C GLY A 116 -7.46 8.91 -15.14
N LEU A 117 -7.99 8.78 -13.92
CA LEU A 117 -9.36 9.15 -13.59
C LEU A 117 -9.58 10.61 -13.96
N SER A 118 -10.76 10.91 -14.49
CA SER A 118 -11.16 12.26 -14.89
C SER A 118 -12.22 12.82 -13.96
N PHE A 119 -12.33 14.15 -13.92
CA PHE A 119 -13.38 14.85 -13.19
C PHE A 119 -14.79 14.30 -13.45
N GLY A 120 -15.07 13.80 -14.67
CA GLY A 120 -16.36 13.22 -15.03
C GLY A 120 -16.72 11.92 -14.30
N GLN A 121 -15.75 11.30 -13.61
CA GLN A 121 -15.92 10.06 -12.85
C GLN A 121 -16.13 10.30 -11.35
N ILE A 122 -16.19 11.56 -10.92
CA ILE A 122 -16.42 11.96 -9.53
C ILE A 122 -17.86 12.44 -9.36
N ALA A 123 -18.59 11.78 -8.46
CA ALA A 123 -19.83 12.31 -7.92
C ALA A 123 -19.53 13.29 -6.78
N ILE A 124 -20.07 14.50 -6.91
CA ILE A 124 -19.98 15.55 -5.89
C ILE A 124 -21.38 15.77 -5.32
N ALA A 125 -21.52 15.65 -4.00
CA ALA A 125 -22.80 15.86 -3.33
C ALA A 125 -22.64 16.76 -2.10
N GLN A 126 -23.52 17.75 -1.97
CA GLN A 126 -23.60 18.56 -0.75
C GLN A 126 -24.27 17.76 0.36
N GLN A 127 -23.68 17.73 1.56
CA GLN A 127 -24.26 17.22 2.79
C GLN A 127 -24.19 18.25 3.91
N GLY A 128 -25.28 18.98 4.12
CA GLY A 128 -25.30 20.09 5.08
C GLY A 128 -24.26 21.15 4.68
N ALA A 129 -23.36 21.51 5.60
CA ALA A 129 -22.26 22.43 5.33
C ALA A 129 -21.07 21.77 4.59
N ASN A 130 -21.05 20.45 4.50
CA ASN A 130 -19.92 19.68 3.96
C ASN A 130 -20.21 19.21 2.55
N THR A 131 -19.16 18.82 1.83
CA THR A 131 -19.28 18.19 0.51
C THR A 131 -18.67 16.79 0.55
N THR A 132 -19.32 15.82 -0.10
CA THR A 132 -18.78 14.48 -0.26
C THR A 132 -18.36 14.25 -1.71
N LEU A 133 -17.16 13.69 -1.89
CA LEU A 133 -16.65 13.20 -3.16
C LEU A 133 -16.72 11.69 -3.17
N ARG A 134 -17.11 11.12 -4.30
CA ARG A 134 -17.23 9.68 -4.48
C ARG A 134 -16.87 9.28 -5.89
N TYR A 135 -16.10 8.22 -6.05
CA TYR A 135 -15.96 7.57 -7.35
C TYR A 135 -17.27 6.90 -7.78
N LEU A 136 -17.68 7.11 -9.03
CA LEU A 136 -18.97 6.61 -9.52
C LEU A 136 -19.13 5.08 -9.41
N ASN A 137 -18.03 4.32 -9.44
CA ASN A 137 -17.98 2.86 -9.27
C ASN A 137 -17.99 2.39 -7.81
N GLN A 138 -17.86 3.29 -6.84
CA GLN A 138 -17.84 2.96 -5.41
C GLN A 138 -19.22 3.17 -4.76
N PRO A 139 -19.63 2.34 -3.78
CA PRO A 139 -20.92 2.46 -3.11
C PRO A 139 -20.97 3.61 -2.09
N GLY A 140 -19.82 3.98 -1.50
CA GLY A 140 -19.70 5.01 -0.45
C GLY A 140 -18.80 6.19 -0.87
N PRO A 141 -18.81 7.31 -0.13
CA PRO A 141 -17.91 8.43 -0.39
C PRO A 141 -16.45 8.04 -0.16
N SER A 142 -15.54 8.69 -0.89
CA SER A 142 -14.09 8.58 -0.69
C SER A 142 -13.57 9.71 0.19
N VAL A 143 -14.13 10.92 0.04
CA VAL A 143 -13.72 12.10 0.81
C VAL A 143 -14.91 12.90 1.31
N ILE A 144 -14.79 13.44 2.52
CA ILE A 144 -15.63 14.48 3.09
C ILE A 144 -14.81 15.78 3.21
N LEU A 145 -15.25 16.82 2.52
CA LEU A 145 -14.75 18.18 2.65
C LEU A 145 -15.56 18.94 3.69
N LEU A 146 -14.91 19.43 4.73
CA LEU A 146 -15.58 20.22 5.76
C LEU A 146 -15.81 21.66 5.30
N ASN A 147 -17.04 22.15 5.48
CA ASN A 147 -17.41 23.55 5.19
C ASN A 147 -17.13 24.03 3.75
N VAL A 148 -17.00 23.12 2.80
CA VAL A 148 -16.88 23.44 1.38
C VAL A 148 -18.24 23.30 0.70
N GLU A 149 -18.63 24.34 -0.05
CA GLU A 149 -19.80 24.25 -0.92
C GLU A 149 -19.46 23.48 -2.21
N ALA A 150 -20.24 22.44 -2.52
CA ALA A 150 -20.08 21.58 -3.68
C ALA A 150 -20.07 22.38 -5.00
N ALA A 151 -20.80 23.49 -5.05
CA ALA A 151 -20.88 24.37 -6.22
C ALA A 151 -19.56 25.09 -6.54
N ASN A 152 -18.64 25.18 -5.57
CA ASN A 152 -17.32 25.79 -5.75
C ASN A 152 -16.28 24.79 -6.28
N LEU A 153 -16.59 23.49 -6.30
CA LEU A 153 -15.75 22.48 -6.91
C LEU A 153 -16.03 22.40 -8.40
N THR A 154 -14.98 22.59 -9.19
CA THR A 154 -15.03 22.53 -10.65
C THR A 154 -13.99 21.54 -11.16
N ALA A 155 -13.91 21.34 -12.47
CA ALA A 155 -12.85 20.52 -13.05
C ALA A 155 -11.44 21.03 -12.70
N GLU A 156 -11.26 22.34 -12.39
CA GLU A 156 -9.98 22.89 -11.97
C GLU A 156 -9.58 22.48 -10.54
N SER A 157 -10.54 22.04 -9.73
CA SER A 157 -10.30 21.45 -8.41
C SER A 157 -9.73 20.03 -8.50
N PHE A 158 -9.58 19.47 -9.70
CA PHE A 158 -9.11 18.11 -9.93
C PHE A 158 -8.00 18.12 -10.97
N GLN A 159 -6.86 17.52 -10.59
CA GLN A 159 -5.75 17.26 -11.48
C GLN A 159 -5.76 15.77 -11.82
N THR A 160 -5.85 15.43 -13.09
CA THR A 160 -5.69 14.06 -13.54
C THR A 160 -4.20 13.74 -13.61
N GLN A 161 -3.74 12.68 -12.95
CA GLN A 161 -2.38 12.20 -13.15
C GLN A 161 -2.22 11.80 -14.62
N ALA A 162 -1.15 12.30 -15.26
CA ALA A 162 -0.83 11.90 -16.62
C ALA A 162 -0.48 10.41 -16.63
N LEU A 163 -1.07 9.67 -17.55
CA LEU A 163 -0.91 8.23 -17.61
C LEU A 163 0.46 7.84 -18.10
N VAL A 164 1.09 6.94 -17.36
CA VAL A 164 2.19 6.11 -17.86
C VAL A 164 1.55 5.01 -18.73
N PRO A 165 2.21 4.52 -19.81
CA PRO A 165 1.61 3.49 -20.67
C PRO A 165 1.14 2.28 -19.87
N SER A 166 0.01 1.69 -20.27
CA SER A 166 -0.42 0.37 -19.82
C SER A 166 0.72 -0.63 -20.04
N PHE A 167 1.04 -1.43 -19.03
CA PHE A 167 2.01 -2.51 -19.16
C PHE A 167 1.64 -3.42 -20.34
N ASN A 168 2.63 -3.80 -21.14
CA ASN A 168 2.44 -4.78 -22.22
C ASN A 168 3.04 -6.15 -21.89
N SER A 169 3.58 -6.31 -20.68
CA SER A 169 4.03 -7.58 -20.14
C SER A 169 4.06 -7.55 -18.61
N LEU A 170 3.97 -8.73 -18.01
CA LEU A 170 4.11 -8.96 -16.58
C LEU A 170 5.19 -10.03 -16.34
N THR A 171 6.16 -9.73 -15.49
CA THR A 171 7.17 -10.70 -15.03
C THR A 171 7.11 -10.82 -13.51
N VAL A 172 6.84 -12.03 -12.99
CA VAL A 172 6.65 -12.28 -11.55
C VAL A 172 7.76 -13.15 -10.99
N PHE A 173 8.31 -12.74 -9.85
CA PHE A 173 9.29 -13.48 -9.04
C PHE A 173 8.79 -13.55 -7.60
N GLY A 174 8.96 -14.68 -6.94
CA GLY A 174 8.44 -14.84 -5.59
C GLY A 174 8.28 -16.28 -5.14
N ASP A 175 7.35 -16.49 -4.21
CA ASP A 175 7.17 -17.80 -3.57
C ASP A 175 5.81 -18.44 -3.87
N SER A 176 5.31 -19.26 -2.94
CA SER A 176 4.06 -19.99 -3.05
C SER A 176 2.83 -19.09 -3.22
N LEU A 177 2.87 -17.83 -2.77
CA LEU A 177 1.77 -16.88 -2.95
C LEU A 177 1.62 -16.42 -4.41
N SER A 178 2.63 -16.67 -5.25
CA SER A 178 2.66 -16.30 -6.67
C SER A 178 2.92 -17.48 -7.61
N ASP A 179 3.21 -18.68 -7.09
CA ASP A 179 3.56 -19.86 -7.87
C ASP A 179 2.34 -20.46 -8.60
N PRO A 180 2.26 -20.38 -9.95
CA PRO A 180 1.13 -20.87 -10.74
C PRO A 180 1.15 -22.40 -10.93
N GLY A 181 2.07 -23.12 -10.26
CA GLY A 181 2.33 -24.54 -10.44
C GLY A 181 3.72 -24.86 -10.99
N ASN A 182 4.66 -23.91 -10.98
CA ASN A 182 6.08 -24.12 -11.31
C ASN A 182 6.70 -25.19 -10.42
N LEU A 183 6.50 -25.15 -9.09
CA LEU A 183 7.01 -26.21 -8.21
C LEU A 183 6.38 -27.57 -8.56
N PHE A 184 5.09 -27.57 -8.85
CA PHE A 184 4.40 -28.79 -9.30
C PHE A 184 4.95 -29.29 -10.64
N GLY A 185 5.30 -28.40 -11.56
CA GLY A 185 5.96 -28.73 -12.82
C GLY A 185 7.36 -29.33 -12.62
N LEU A 186 8.13 -28.81 -11.66
CA LEU A 186 9.46 -29.31 -11.31
C LEU A 186 9.41 -30.70 -10.65
N MET A 187 8.45 -30.92 -9.75
CA MET A 187 8.40 -32.11 -8.90
C MET A 187 7.43 -33.19 -9.39
N GLY A 188 6.33 -32.79 -10.02
CA GLY A 188 5.26 -33.65 -10.53
C GLY A 188 4.25 -34.13 -9.48
N PHE A 189 4.38 -33.73 -8.20
CA PHE A 189 3.51 -34.23 -7.13
C PHE A 189 3.18 -33.24 -6.00
N PHE A 190 3.82 -32.07 -5.95
CA PHE A 190 3.70 -31.13 -4.84
C PHE A 190 3.41 -29.70 -5.33
N PRO A 191 2.46 -28.96 -4.73
CA PRO A 191 1.56 -29.40 -3.67
C PRO A 191 0.58 -30.50 -4.15
N PRO A 192 0.22 -31.47 -3.29
CA PRO A 192 -0.66 -32.57 -3.67
C PRO A 192 -2.12 -32.10 -3.76
N LEU A 193 -3.03 -32.95 -4.23
CA LEU A 193 -4.46 -32.70 -4.04
C LEU A 193 -4.79 -32.52 -2.54
N PRO A 194 -5.74 -31.63 -2.17
CA PRO A 194 -6.71 -30.94 -3.04
C PRO A 194 -6.30 -29.51 -3.47
N TYR A 195 -5.01 -29.17 -3.46
CA TYR A 195 -4.54 -27.88 -3.97
C TYR A 195 -4.84 -27.75 -5.47
N SER A 196 -5.28 -26.56 -5.90
CA SER A 196 -5.77 -26.35 -7.26
C SER A 196 -4.62 -26.26 -8.27
N GLU A 197 -4.54 -27.22 -9.20
CA GLU A 197 -3.61 -27.19 -10.33
C GLU A 197 -2.12 -26.95 -9.96
N GLY A 198 -1.70 -27.34 -8.74
CA GLY A 198 -0.33 -27.13 -8.27
C GLY A 198 -0.07 -25.75 -7.63
N ARG A 199 -1.10 -24.89 -7.51
CA ARG A 199 -1.07 -23.63 -6.76
C ARG A 199 -1.16 -23.90 -5.27
N PHE A 200 -0.60 -23.02 -4.44
CA PHE A 200 -0.71 -23.12 -2.97
C PHE A 200 -2.03 -22.56 -2.43
N SER A 201 -3.13 -22.77 -3.15
CA SER A 201 -4.47 -22.33 -2.76
C SER A 201 -5.54 -23.31 -3.26
N ASN A 202 -6.81 -23.00 -3.02
CA ASN A 202 -7.97 -23.76 -3.51
C ASN A 202 -8.47 -23.30 -4.89
N GLY A 203 -7.81 -22.34 -5.52
CA GLY A 203 -8.20 -21.80 -6.83
C GLY A 203 -7.08 -20.98 -7.46
N ASP A 204 -7.47 -19.97 -8.21
CA ASP A 204 -6.58 -19.02 -8.88
C ASP A 204 -5.81 -18.16 -7.86
N LEU A 205 -4.62 -17.70 -8.25
CA LEU A 205 -3.81 -16.78 -7.45
C LEU A 205 -4.03 -15.34 -7.90
N TRP A 206 -3.52 -14.38 -7.12
CA TRP A 206 -3.63 -12.95 -7.43
C TRP A 206 -3.10 -12.62 -8.83
N VAL A 207 -2.07 -13.35 -9.30
CA VAL A 207 -1.48 -13.16 -10.63
C VAL A 207 -2.50 -13.48 -11.72
N ASP A 208 -3.27 -14.54 -11.54
CA ASP A 208 -4.26 -15.00 -12.52
C ASP A 208 -5.39 -13.95 -12.68
N TYR A 209 -5.88 -13.41 -11.56
CA TYR A 209 -6.87 -12.33 -11.53
C TYR A 209 -6.31 -11.03 -12.11
N LEU A 210 -5.15 -10.57 -11.61
CA LEU A 210 -4.56 -9.30 -12.05
C LEU A 210 -4.32 -9.27 -13.55
N VAL A 211 -3.78 -10.36 -14.13
CA VAL A 211 -3.55 -10.48 -15.59
C VAL A 211 -4.84 -10.28 -16.39
N SER A 212 -5.95 -10.86 -15.91
CA SER A 212 -7.27 -10.66 -16.51
C SER A 212 -7.71 -9.20 -16.39
N ASP A 213 -7.54 -8.59 -15.22
CA ASP A 213 -8.06 -7.25 -14.92
C ASP A 213 -7.30 -6.14 -15.64
N ILE A 214 -5.98 -6.32 -15.85
CA ILE A 214 -5.16 -5.38 -16.63
C ILE A 214 -5.11 -5.72 -18.13
N GLY A 215 -5.78 -6.80 -18.55
CA GLY A 215 -6.00 -7.14 -19.95
C GLY A 215 -4.79 -7.72 -20.69
N LEU A 216 -3.84 -8.33 -19.97
CA LEU A 216 -2.68 -8.99 -20.59
C LEU A 216 -3.06 -10.36 -21.16
N ALA A 217 -2.50 -10.68 -22.32
CA ALA A 217 -2.61 -12.00 -22.91
C ALA A 217 -1.67 -13.00 -22.22
N PRO A 218 -1.98 -14.31 -22.21
CA PRO A 218 -1.10 -15.31 -21.59
C PRO A 218 0.35 -15.33 -22.10
N GLY A 219 0.59 -14.91 -23.35
CA GLY A 219 1.93 -14.81 -23.93
C GLY A 219 2.74 -13.59 -23.49
N GLU A 220 2.12 -12.67 -22.76
CA GLU A 220 2.72 -11.43 -22.24
C GLU A 220 3.12 -11.59 -20.76
N VAL A 221 2.83 -12.76 -20.17
CA VAL A 221 3.09 -13.06 -18.75
C VAL A 221 4.19 -14.11 -18.64
N GLN A 222 5.19 -13.82 -17.81
CA GLN A 222 6.20 -14.77 -17.39
C GLN A 222 6.19 -14.84 -15.86
N ASN A 223 5.98 -16.02 -15.30
CA ASN A 223 5.97 -16.20 -13.86
C ASN A 223 7.02 -17.23 -13.46
N PHE A 224 8.04 -16.78 -12.72
CA PHE A 224 9.17 -17.56 -12.26
C PHE A 224 9.04 -17.99 -10.81
N ALA A 225 8.01 -17.54 -10.08
CA ALA A 225 7.84 -17.82 -8.67
C ALA A 225 7.77 -19.34 -8.41
N VAL A 226 8.47 -19.80 -7.38
CA VAL A 226 8.47 -21.21 -6.96
C VAL A 226 8.12 -21.31 -5.49
N GLY A 227 7.17 -22.21 -5.17
CA GLY A 227 6.78 -22.51 -3.80
C GLY A 227 7.98 -22.74 -2.89
N GLY A 228 8.00 -22.05 -1.76
CA GLY A 228 9.07 -22.14 -0.78
C GLY A 228 10.29 -21.25 -1.03
N ALA A 229 10.37 -20.52 -2.14
CA ALA A 229 11.50 -19.64 -2.43
C ALA A 229 11.76 -18.67 -1.25
N THR A 230 13.03 -18.61 -0.80
CA THR A 230 13.50 -17.53 0.08
C THR A 230 13.91 -16.32 -0.76
N THR A 231 14.17 -15.17 -0.13
CA THR A 231 14.73 -14.01 -0.84
C THR A 231 16.11 -14.29 -1.46
N GLY A 232 16.84 -15.30 -0.96
CA GLY A 232 18.16 -15.67 -1.41
C GLY A 232 18.15 -16.69 -2.55
N ARG A 233 19.04 -17.69 -2.44
CA ARG A 233 19.17 -18.82 -3.38
C ARG A 233 18.69 -20.15 -2.79
N ASP A 234 18.28 -20.14 -1.54
CA ASP A 234 17.77 -21.32 -0.87
C ASP A 234 16.26 -21.41 -1.01
N ASN A 235 15.70 -22.60 -0.83
CA ASN A 235 14.26 -22.82 -0.80
C ASN A 235 13.85 -23.53 0.50
N GLY A 236 12.86 -22.96 1.19
CA GLY A 236 12.35 -23.44 2.47
C GLY A 236 11.69 -24.82 2.42
N LEU A 237 11.34 -25.31 1.22
CA LEU A 237 10.76 -26.65 1.03
C LEU A 237 11.82 -27.74 0.76
N ASP A 238 13.09 -27.39 0.54
CA ASP A 238 14.15 -28.38 0.27
C ASP A 238 14.23 -29.50 1.32
N PRO A 239 14.19 -29.22 2.64
CA PRO A 239 14.23 -30.29 3.65
C PRO A 239 13.02 -31.21 3.58
N LEU A 240 11.82 -30.65 3.33
CA LEU A 240 10.59 -31.42 3.22
C LEU A 240 10.62 -32.30 1.98
N ILE A 241 10.92 -31.73 0.82
CA ILE A 241 10.92 -32.43 -0.46
C ILE A 241 12.04 -33.48 -0.52
N SER A 242 13.22 -33.17 0.03
CA SER A 242 14.31 -34.15 0.13
C SER A 242 13.92 -35.36 0.98
N SER A 243 13.19 -35.11 2.08
CA SER A 243 12.66 -36.17 2.94
C SER A 243 11.58 -37.00 2.23
N LEU A 244 10.66 -36.37 1.51
CA LEU A 244 9.58 -37.05 0.79
C LEU A 244 10.08 -37.91 -0.38
N THR A 245 11.11 -37.45 -1.09
CA THR A 245 11.65 -38.13 -2.28
C THR A 245 12.80 -39.09 -1.97
N GLY A 246 13.44 -38.94 -0.80
CA GLY A 246 14.67 -39.65 -0.45
C GLY A 246 15.89 -39.22 -1.26
N THR A 247 15.81 -38.10 -1.98
CA THR A 247 16.89 -37.52 -2.79
C THR A 247 17.05 -36.06 -2.43
N GLU A 248 18.28 -35.60 -2.23
CA GLU A 248 18.56 -34.18 -2.00
C GLU A 248 18.09 -33.35 -3.20
N VAL A 249 17.27 -32.34 -2.94
CA VAL A 249 16.81 -31.36 -3.93
C VAL A 249 17.42 -30.00 -3.64
N ASN A 250 17.53 -29.18 -4.68
CA ASN A 250 17.97 -27.79 -4.60
C ASN A 250 17.01 -26.96 -5.45
N LEU A 251 15.88 -26.60 -4.84
CA LEU A 251 14.85 -25.79 -5.47
C LEU A 251 15.29 -24.32 -5.49
N PRO A 252 14.84 -23.52 -6.48
CA PRO A 252 15.28 -22.13 -6.61
C PRO A 252 14.76 -21.25 -5.46
N GLY A 253 15.59 -20.29 -5.04
CA GLY A 253 15.15 -19.08 -4.35
C GLY A 253 14.99 -17.90 -5.32
N LEU A 254 14.54 -16.74 -4.81
CA LEU A 254 14.27 -15.53 -5.59
C LEU A 254 15.44 -15.12 -6.51
N LEU A 255 16.68 -15.17 -6.03
CA LEU A 255 17.84 -14.78 -6.84
C LEU A 255 18.12 -15.76 -7.99
N ASP A 256 17.74 -17.04 -7.85
CA ASP A 256 17.85 -18.01 -8.94
C ASP A 256 16.74 -17.84 -9.98
N GLU A 257 15.55 -17.42 -9.55
CA GLU A 257 14.45 -17.03 -10.44
C GLU A 257 14.84 -15.82 -11.30
N VAL A 258 15.42 -14.80 -10.69
CA VAL A 258 15.97 -13.63 -11.39
C VAL A 258 17.08 -14.04 -12.36
N ASP A 259 18.03 -14.88 -11.95
CA ASP A 259 19.08 -15.39 -12.84
C ASP A 259 18.50 -16.18 -14.03
N SER A 260 17.40 -16.91 -13.81
CA SER A 260 16.70 -17.65 -14.86
C SER A 260 16.06 -16.73 -15.89
N TYR A 261 15.39 -15.66 -15.45
CA TYR A 261 14.87 -14.62 -16.34
C TYR A 261 16.00 -13.91 -17.09
N LEU A 262 17.04 -13.48 -16.40
CA LEU A 262 18.17 -12.79 -17.05
C LEU A 262 18.91 -13.66 -18.06
N SER A 263 18.94 -14.97 -17.82
CA SER A 263 19.46 -15.95 -18.78
C SER A 263 18.55 -16.12 -19.99
N SER A 264 17.23 -16.05 -19.81
CA SER A 264 16.25 -16.15 -20.91
C SER A 264 16.35 -14.97 -21.88
N LEU A 265 16.74 -13.79 -21.40
CA LEU A 265 17.02 -12.61 -22.23
C LEU A 265 18.26 -12.77 -23.13
N GLY A 266 19.18 -13.68 -22.79
CA GLY A 266 20.47 -13.84 -23.46
C GLY A 266 21.26 -12.52 -23.46
N GLY A 267 21.60 -12.02 -24.65
CA GLY A 267 22.26 -10.71 -24.82
C GLY A 267 21.30 -9.51 -24.92
N GLY A 268 19.98 -9.73 -24.80
CA GLY A 268 18.95 -8.71 -24.88
C GLY A 268 18.75 -7.93 -23.57
N SER A 269 17.79 -7.02 -23.61
CA SER A 269 17.35 -6.20 -22.47
C SER A 269 15.99 -6.68 -21.96
N ALA A 270 15.73 -6.43 -20.69
CA ALA A 270 14.41 -6.47 -20.10
C ALA A 270 13.51 -5.44 -20.80
N ASN A 271 12.21 -5.71 -20.79
CA ASN A 271 11.21 -4.83 -21.39
C ASN A 271 10.94 -3.62 -20.48
N PRO A 272 11.21 -2.38 -20.92
CA PRO A 272 10.94 -1.18 -20.13
C PRO A 272 9.45 -0.81 -20.06
N ASP A 273 8.58 -1.43 -20.88
CA ASP A 273 7.13 -1.25 -20.78
C ASP A 273 6.46 -2.41 -19.99
N GLY A 274 7.25 -3.17 -19.23
CA GLY A 274 6.81 -4.34 -18.46
C GLY A 274 6.70 -4.06 -16.97
N LEU A 275 5.72 -4.69 -16.32
CA LEU A 275 5.62 -4.70 -14.86
C LEU A 275 6.45 -5.85 -14.29
N TYR A 276 7.33 -5.55 -13.33
CA TYR A 276 8.13 -6.55 -12.63
C TYR A 276 7.68 -6.68 -11.18
N VAL A 277 7.17 -7.84 -10.79
CA VAL A 277 6.73 -8.08 -9.41
C VAL A 277 7.79 -8.89 -8.69
N VAL A 278 8.24 -8.39 -7.53
CA VAL A 278 9.23 -9.08 -6.67
C VAL A 278 8.63 -9.24 -5.28
N TRP A 279 8.19 -10.45 -4.94
CA TRP A 279 7.53 -10.71 -3.66
C TRP A 279 7.99 -12.01 -3.00
N ALA A 280 8.85 -11.89 -1.99
CA ALA A 280 9.38 -13.01 -1.20
C ALA A 280 9.76 -12.56 0.22
N GLY A 281 9.99 -13.52 1.12
CA GLY A 281 10.56 -13.28 2.44
C GLY A 281 9.89 -14.04 3.58
N ALA A 282 8.66 -14.51 3.38
CA ALA A 282 7.97 -15.31 4.40
C ALA A 282 8.74 -16.61 4.70
N ASN A 283 9.29 -17.25 3.66
CA ASN A 283 10.09 -18.46 3.81
C ASN A 283 11.40 -18.24 4.56
N ASP A 284 12.02 -17.06 4.45
CA ASP A 284 13.19 -16.68 5.26
C ASP A 284 12.81 -16.66 6.75
N LEU A 285 11.68 -16.03 7.09
CA LEU A 285 11.21 -15.93 8.48
C LEU A 285 10.67 -17.25 9.03
N PHE A 286 10.26 -18.19 8.18
CA PHE A 286 9.93 -19.55 8.60
C PHE A 286 11.15 -20.46 8.77
N ASN A 287 12.32 -20.04 8.27
CA ASN A 287 13.58 -20.79 8.31
C ASN A 287 14.70 -20.00 9.02
N LEU A 288 14.37 -19.40 10.17
CA LEU A 288 15.31 -18.59 10.94
C LEU A 288 16.55 -19.39 11.39
N PRO A 289 17.71 -18.72 11.50
CA PRO A 289 18.87 -19.27 12.19
C PRO A 289 18.52 -19.72 13.62
N SER A 290 19.12 -20.82 14.05
CA SER A 290 18.92 -21.33 15.42
C SER A 290 19.54 -20.43 16.50
N ASP A 291 20.50 -19.58 16.14
CA ASP A 291 21.10 -18.59 17.04
C ASP A 291 20.29 -17.27 16.98
N PRO A 292 19.59 -16.89 18.07
CA PRO A 292 18.81 -15.66 18.09
C PRO A 292 19.63 -14.39 17.85
N ALA A 293 20.92 -14.39 18.16
CA ALA A 293 21.79 -13.23 17.94
C ALA A 293 22.05 -12.96 16.44
N ALA A 294 21.89 -13.97 15.58
CA ALA A 294 22.07 -13.84 14.14
C ALA A 294 20.80 -13.37 13.40
N ILE A 295 19.63 -13.37 14.05
CA ILE A 295 18.35 -13.05 13.41
C ILE A 295 18.31 -11.63 12.81
N PRO A 296 18.77 -10.56 13.49
CA PRO A 296 18.73 -9.21 12.91
C PRO A 296 19.57 -9.09 11.63
N ASP A 297 20.79 -9.64 11.64
CA ASP A 297 21.68 -9.64 10.47
C ASP A 297 21.11 -10.49 9.33
N PHE A 298 20.44 -11.60 9.67
CA PHE A 298 19.76 -12.46 8.70
C PHE A 298 18.61 -11.72 8.00
N ILE A 299 17.74 -11.03 8.75
CA ILE A 299 16.64 -10.22 8.18
C ILE A 299 17.22 -9.13 7.27
N ALA A 300 18.26 -8.43 7.71
CA ALA A 300 18.92 -7.40 6.90
C ALA A 300 19.51 -7.98 5.60
N ALA A 301 20.06 -9.19 5.65
CA ALA A 301 20.54 -9.89 4.46
C ALA A 301 19.40 -10.29 3.53
N SER A 302 18.27 -10.79 4.06
CA SER A 302 17.08 -11.14 3.27
C SER A 302 16.50 -9.93 2.53
N VAL A 303 16.34 -8.80 3.21
CA VAL A 303 15.92 -7.53 2.59
C VAL A 303 16.90 -7.08 1.50
N LYS A 304 18.21 -7.20 1.76
CA LYS A 304 19.24 -6.86 0.78
C LYS A 304 19.18 -7.74 -0.47
N ASN A 305 18.74 -8.99 -0.37
CA ASN A 305 18.56 -9.85 -1.54
C ASN A 305 17.46 -9.31 -2.47
N ILE A 306 16.35 -8.78 -1.93
CA ILE A 306 15.30 -8.12 -2.73
C ILE A 306 15.88 -6.91 -3.49
N ALA A 307 16.65 -6.06 -2.80
CA ALA A 307 17.33 -4.94 -3.47
C ALA A 307 18.30 -5.40 -4.56
N THR A 308 18.96 -6.55 -4.34
CA THR A 308 19.86 -7.16 -5.34
C THR A 308 19.07 -7.63 -6.56
N ALA A 309 17.93 -8.30 -6.37
CA ALA A 309 17.03 -8.72 -7.45
C ALA A 309 16.61 -7.53 -8.32
N ILE A 310 16.09 -6.46 -7.69
CA ILE A 310 15.65 -5.24 -8.38
C ILE A 310 16.84 -4.59 -9.12
N SER A 311 18.00 -4.46 -8.47
CA SER A 311 19.20 -3.90 -9.10
C SER A 311 19.66 -4.68 -10.33
N GLN A 312 19.59 -6.02 -10.29
CA GLN A 312 19.98 -6.88 -11.39
C GLN A 312 19.02 -6.78 -12.59
N LEU A 313 17.71 -6.74 -12.30
CA LEU A 313 16.67 -6.52 -13.31
C LEU A 313 16.81 -5.12 -13.94
N SER A 314 17.01 -4.09 -13.11
CA SER A 314 17.18 -2.70 -13.56
C SER A 314 18.44 -2.50 -14.40
N ALA A 315 19.55 -3.14 -14.03
CA ALA A 315 20.77 -3.15 -14.85
C ALA A 315 20.55 -3.75 -16.25
N ARG A 316 19.45 -4.48 -16.46
CA ARG A 316 19.05 -5.07 -17.74
C ARG A 316 17.90 -4.33 -18.41
N GLY A 317 17.40 -3.23 -17.83
CA GLY A 317 16.44 -2.33 -18.45
C GLY A 317 15.02 -2.38 -17.87
N ALA A 318 14.79 -3.13 -16.79
CA ALA A 318 13.52 -3.05 -16.06
C ALA A 318 13.47 -1.76 -15.23
N ASP A 319 12.35 -1.04 -15.26
CA ASP A 319 12.21 0.25 -14.60
C ASP A 319 10.98 0.34 -13.68
N THR A 320 9.89 -0.37 -13.95
CA THR A 320 8.73 -0.40 -13.05
C THR A 320 8.64 -1.69 -12.22
N PHE A 321 8.64 -1.54 -10.90
CA PHE A 321 8.58 -2.65 -9.95
C PHE A 321 7.37 -2.53 -9.01
N LEU A 322 6.60 -3.61 -8.84
CA LEU A 322 5.64 -3.75 -7.74
C LEU A 322 6.28 -4.62 -6.66
N VAL A 323 6.37 -4.12 -5.44
CA VAL A 323 7.08 -4.79 -4.35
C VAL A 323 6.19 -4.83 -3.10
N PRO A 324 5.34 -5.86 -2.97
CA PRO A 324 4.56 -6.06 -1.77
C PRO A 324 5.46 -6.40 -0.57
N ASN A 325 5.10 -5.87 0.60
CA ASN A 325 5.75 -6.26 1.84
C ASN A 325 5.23 -7.63 2.35
N LEU A 326 5.74 -8.10 3.48
CA LEU A 326 5.21 -9.33 4.08
C LEU A 326 3.84 -9.08 4.70
N PRO A 327 2.85 -9.96 4.47
CA PRO A 327 1.63 -9.94 5.26
C PRO A 327 1.95 -10.22 6.74
N ASN A 328 0.98 -9.96 7.63
CA ASN A 328 1.16 -10.20 9.05
C ASN A 328 1.23 -11.70 9.37
N LEU A 329 2.45 -12.26 9.33
CA LEU A 329 2.68 -13.70 9.47
C LEU A 329 2.25 -14.23 10.84
N GLY A 330 2.18 -13.38 11.86
CA GLY A 330 1.74 -13.82 13.19
C GLY A 330 0.24 -14.11 13.29
N LEU A 331 -0.54 -13.71 12.29
CA LEU A 331 -1.96 -14.03 12.18
C LEU A 331 -2.22 -15.32 11.37
N THR A 332 -1.17 -15.97 10.85
CA THR A 332 -1.32 -17.26 10.16
C THR A 332 -1.78 -18.36 11.15
N PRO A 333 -2.58 -19.34 10.70
CA PRO A 333 -2.96 -20.48 11.53
C PRO A 333 -1.75 -21.24 12.07
N ARG A 334 -0.65 -21.31 11.30
CA ARG A 334 0.63 -21.92 11.71
C ARG A 334 1.20 -21.26 12.97
N THR A 335 1.31 -19.93 12.99
CA THR A 335 1.92 -19.21 14.13
C THR A 335 0.98 -19.14 15.33
N LEU A 336 -0.33 -19.08 15.10
CA LEU A 336 -1.33 -19.19 16.15
C LEU A 336 -1.27 -20.58 16.80
N GLY A 337 -1.28 -21.65 16.01
CA GLY A 337 -1.22 -23.04 16.48
C GLY A 337 0.08 -23.38 17.21
N ASN A 338 1.20 -22.80 16.78
CA ASN A 338 2.50 -22.99 17.43
C ASN A 338 2.72 -22.09 18.66
N GLY A 339 1.83 -21.12 18.92
CA GLY A 339 2.01 -20.15 20.00
C GLY A 339 3.14 -19.15 19.77
N THR A 340 3.52 -18.91 18.50
CA THR A 340 4.62 -18.01 18.10
C THR A 340 4.14 -16.71 17.44
N SER A 341 2.84 -16.44 17.50
CA SER A 341 2.19 -15.27 16.87
C SER A 341 2.90 -13.93 17.18
N ALA A 342 3.16 -13.62 18.46
CA ALA A 342 3.82 -12.37 18.84
C ALA A 342 5.23 -12.22 18.27
N GLN A 343 5.98 -13.33 18.19
CA GLN A 343 7.31 -13.33 17.58
C GLN A 343 7.22 -13.09 16.08
N ALA A 344 6.28 -13.75 15.40
CA ALA A 344 6.09 -13.62 13.96
C ALA A 344 5.59 -12.21 13.56
N ILE A 345 4.73 -11.57 14.36
CA ILE A 345 4.36 -10.14 14.19
C ILE A 345 5.62 -9.28 14.21
N ALA A 346 6.43 -9.39 15.27
CA ALA A 346 7.63 -8.57 15.43
C ALA A 346 8.66 -8.78 14.32
N LEU A 347 8.82 -10.01 13.84
CA LEU A 347 9.72 -10.32 12.72
C LEU A 347 9.21 -9.78 11.38
N SER A 348 7.90 -9.87 11.14
CA SER A 348 7.28 -9.31 9.92
C SER A 348 7.43 -7.79 9.89
N GLN A 349 7.16 -7.11 11.01
CA GLN A 349 7.37 -5.67 11.15
C GLN A 349 8.84 -5.28 10.95
N ALA A 350 9.78 -6.02 11.54
CA ALA A 350 11.21 -5.75 11.37
C ALA A 350 11.67 -5.92 9.93
N PHE A 351 11.20 -6.96 9.23
CA PHE A 351 11.47 -7.18 7.82
C PHE A 351 10.89 -6.04 6.97
N ASN A 352 9.60 -5.70 7.17
CA ASN A 352 8.91 -4.69 6.37
C ASN A 352 9.51 -3.29 6.57
N ALA A 353 9.87 -2.92 7.80
CA ALA A 353 10.57 -1.66 8.07
C ALA A 353 11.96 -1.64 7.41
N GLY A 354 12.69 -2.76 7.43
CA GLY A 354 13.96 -2.89 6.71
C GLY A 354 13.78 -2.74 5.19
N LEU A 355 12.74 -3.37 4.64
CA LEU A 355 12.40 -3.33 3.23
C LEU A 355 12.07 -1.91 2.77
N ALA A 356 11.16 -1.22 3.46
CA ALA A 356 10.77 0.16 3.12
C ALA A 356 11.99 1.10 3.01
N ASN A 357 12.84 1.12 4.05
CA ASN A 357 14.07 1.92 4.05
C ASN A 357 15.03 1.55 2.90
N THR A 358 15.10 0.27 2.56
CA THR A 358 15.98 -0.23 1.51
C THR A 358 15.48 0.15 0.12
N LEU A 359 14.17 0.08 -0.13
CA LEU A 359 13.56 0.46 -1.41
C LEU A 359 13.71 1.96 -1.66
N GLU A 360 13.43 2.80 -0.67
CA GLU A 360 13.63 4.25 -0.76
C GLU A 360 15.08 4.62 -1.10
N THR A 361 16.04 3.97 -0.42
CA THR A 361 17.47 4.17 -0.71
C THR A 361 17.83 3.68 -2.13
N LEU A 362 17.23 2.58 -2.57
CA LEU A 362 17.53 1.97 -3.85
C LEU A 362 17.12 2.87 -5.01
N GLU A 363 15.89 3.39 -5.00
CA GLU A 363 15.38 4.33 -6.02
C GLU A 363 16.29 5.55 -6.18
N GLN A 364 16.76 6.13 -5.07
CA GLN A 364 17.64 7.29 -5.09
C GLN A 364 19.06 6.96 -5.59
N SER A 365 19.49 5.71 -5.48
CA SER A 365 20.87 5.29 -5.73
C SER A 365 21.11 4.76 -7.15
N LEU A 366 20.07 4.30 -7.85
CA LEU A 366 20.24 3.68 -9.16
C LEU A 366 20.47 4.73 -10.27
N PRO A 367 21.36 4.45 -11.24
CA PRO A 367 21.67 5.42 -12.30
C PRO A 367 20.54 5.65 -13.31
N ALA A 368 19.68 4.65 -13.48
CA ALA A 368 18.45 4.75 -14.24
C ALA A 368 17.32 5.05 -13.26
N ALA A 369 16.45 6.01 -13.61
CA ALA A 369 15.21 6.22 -12.87
C ALA A 369 14.41 4.92 -12.95
N ILE A 370 14.04 4.40 -11.78
CA ILE A 370 13.11 3.30 -11.62
C ILE A 370 11.97 3.79 -10.75
N ASP A 371 10.82 3.16 -10.91
CA ASP A 371 9.65 3.38 -10.07
C ASP A 371 9.38 2.10 -9.29
N ILE A 372 9.42 2.17 -7.97
CA ILE A 372 9.07 1.10 -7.05
C ILE A 372 7.73 1.44 -6.40
N ILE A 373 6.76 0.56 -6.59
CA ILE A 373 5.41 0.67 -6.06
C ILE A 373 5.33 -0.29 -4.88
N PRO A 374 5.51 0.19 -3.63
CA PRO A 374 5.33 -0.65 -2.46
C PRO A 374 3.84 -0.97 -2.26
N VAL A 375 3.54 -2.15 -1.72
CA VAL A 375 2.17 -2.51 -1.31
C VAL A 375 2.17 -3.00 0.13
N ASP A 376 1.36 -2.38 0.99
CA ASP A 376 1.25 -2.78 2.40
C ASP A 376 0.28 -3.93 2.61
N LEU A 377 0.82 -5.15 2.53
CA LEU A 377 0.06 -6.35 2.85
C LEU A 377 -0.03 -6.61 4.35
N PHE A 378 0.87 -6.05 5.17
CA PHE A 378 0.83 -6.17 6.62
C PHE A 378 -0.38 -5.44 7.22
N GLY A 379 -0.57 -4.18 6.84
CA GLY A 379 -1.75 -3.39 7.19
C GLY A 379 -3.02 -4.08 6.73
N LEU A 380 -3.10 -4.42 5.43
CA LEU A 380 -4.25 -5.12 4.84
C LEU A 380 -4.63 -6.40 5.59
N THR A 381 -3.67 -7.29 5.89
CA THR A 381 -4.00 -8.53 6.64
C THR A 381 -4.46 -8.24 8.06
N THR A 382 -3.87 -7.23 8.71
CA THR A 382 -4.24 -6.85 10.08
C THR A 382 -5.66 -6.29 10.13
N GLU A 383 -6.02 -5.48 9.14
CA GLU A 383 -7.33 -4.86 8.99
C GLU A 383 -8.43 -5.88 8.67
N ILE A 384 -8.21 -6.75 7.68
CA ILE A 384 -9.17 -7.81 7.32
C ILE A 384 -9.46 -8.70 8.52
N ILE A 385 -8.43 -9.08 9.28
CA ILE A 385 -8.60 -9.95 10.45
C ILE A 385 -9.26 -9.20 11.62
N GLY A 386 -9.04 -7.89 11.73
CA GLY A 386 -9.69 -7.03 12.72
C GLY A 386 -11.18 -6.78 12.44
N ALA A 387 -11.57 -6.71 11.17
CA ALA A 387 -12.93 -6.39 10.73
C ALA A 387 -13.44 -7.31 9.60
N PRO A 388 -13.46 -8.65 9.78
CA PRO A 388 -13.63 -9.61 8.69
C PRO A 388 -14.94 -9.49 7.92
N THR A 389 -16.02 -9.06 8.58
CA THR A 389 -17.33 -8.89 7.94
C THR A 389 -17.38 -7.71 6.97
N GLU A 390 -16.51 -6.70 7.12
CA GLU A 390 -16.41 -5.59 6.16
C GLU A 390 -15.87 -6.06 4.80
N PHE A 391 -15.04 -7.11 4.83
CA PHE A 391 -14.42 -7.73 3.67
C PHE A 391 -15.12 -9.02 3.21
N GLY A 392 -16.30 -9.33 3.77
CA GLY A 392 -17.09 -10.50 3.37
C GLY A 392 -16.64 -11.84 3.99
N PHE A 393 -15.67 -11.86 4.90
CA PHE A 393 -15.20 -13.08 5.55
C PHE A 393 -16.03 -13.46 6.78
N THR A 394 -16.28 -14.76 6.92
CA THR A 394 -16.93 -15.38 8.09
C THR A 394 -15.94 -16.17 8.96
N ASN A 395 -14.79 -16.56 8.40
CA ASN A 395 -13.71 -17.21 9.13
C ASN A 395 -12.34 -16.69 8.67
N VAL A 396 -11.57 -16.16 9.62
CA VAL A 396 -10.21 -15.64 9.39
C VAL A 396 -9.15 -16.31 10.25
N THR A 397 -9.49 -17.43 10.89
CA THR A 397 -8.61 -18.11 11.88
C THR A 397 -8.34 -19.56 11.54
N ASP A 398 -9.36 -20.29 11.07
CA ASP A 398 -9.24 -21.72 10.82
C ASP A 398 -9.03 -22.00 9.33
N PRO A 399 -8.09 -22.88 8.97
CA PRO A 399 -7.92 -23.27 7.58
C PRO A 399 -9.14 -24.01 7.04
N LEU A 400 -9.57 -23.63 5.84
CA LEU A 400 -10.67 -24.27 5.11
C LEU A 400 -10.39 -25.76 4.86
N LEU A 401 -9.15 -26.10 4.49
CA LEU A 401 -8.72 -27.47 4.22
C LEU A 401 -8.93 -28.40 5.45
N ASN A 402 -8.75 -27.86 6.66
CA ASN A 402 -8.96 -28.62 7.90
C ASN A 402 -10.44 -28.90 8.20
N GLN A 403 -11.36 -28.18 7.55
CA GLN A 403 -12.80 -28.40 7.66
C GLN A 403 -13.32 -29.49 6.70
N GLY A 404 -12.45 -30.01 5.82
CA GLY A 404 -12.86 -30.96 4.78
C GLY A 404 -13.72 -30.32 3.68
N LEU A 405 -13.67 -29.00 3.56
CA LEU A 405 -14.31 -28.21 2.50
C LEU A 405 -13.28 -27.93 1.40
N LEU A 406 -13.75 -27.83 0.16
CA LEU A 406 -12.92 -27.53 -1.01
C LEU A 406 -13.11 -26.10 -1.52
N ASP A 407 -14.23 -25.47 -1.18
CA ASP A 407 -14.59 -24.13 -1.61
C ASP A 407 -15.57 -23.52 -0.60
N ASP A 408 -15.23 -22.33 -0.11
CA ASP A 408 -16.07 -21.47 0.73
C ASP A 408 -15.51 -20.04 0.69
N PRO A 409 -16.19 -19.08 0.03
CA PRO A 409 -15.70 -17.71 -0.10
C PRO A 409 -15.67 -16.95 1.23
N GLY A 410 -16.29 -17.49 2.28
CA GLY A 410 -16.24 -16.90 3.62
C GLY A 410 -14.93 -17.16 4.38
N TYR A 411 -14.01 -17.96 3.84
CA TYR A 411 -12.75 -18.33 4.50
C TYR A 411 -11.56 -17.55 3.97
N PHE A 412 -10.75 -17.01 4.88
CA PHE A 412 -9.50 -16.35 4.55
C PHE A 412 -8.37 -17.36 4.27
N TRP A 413 -8.21 -18.36 5.14
CA TRP A 413 -7.09 -19.31 5.06
C TRP A 413 -7.49 -20.59 4.33
N TRP A 414 -6.71 -20.96 3.31
CA TRP A 414 -6.84 -22.27 2.69
C TRP A 414 -6.22 -23.36 3.57
N ASP A 415 -4.93 -23.18 3.91
CA ASP A 415 -4.16 -24.09 4.76
C ASP A 415 -3.58 -23.35 5.98
N GLN A 416 -2.53 -23.88 6.59
CA GLN A 416 -1.91 -23.28 7.78
C GLN A 416 -1.20 -21.93 7.52
N GLN A 417 -0.99 -21.56 6.26
CA GLN A 417 -0.11 -20.46 5.86
C GLN A 417 -0.64 -19.70 4.65
N HIS A 418 -1.28 -20.39 3.70
CA HIS A 418 -1.69 -19.81 2.44
C HIS A 418 -3.17 -19.39 2.47
N PRO A 419 -3.50 -18.25 1.85
CA PRO A 419 -4.86 -17.78 1.79
C PRO A 419 -5.68 -18.51 0.71
N THR A 420 -7.01 -18.36 0.75
CA THR A 420 -7.93 -18.89 -0.26
C THR A 420 -7.88 -18.09 -1.56
N THR A 421 -8.45 -18.64 -2.62
CA THR A 421 -8.62 -17.97 -3.92
C THR A 421 -9.40 -16.65 -3.79
N THR A 422 -10.36 -16.56 -2.86
CA THR A 422 -11.13 -15.32 -2.61
C THR A 422 -10.25 -14.20 -2.05
N VAL A 423 -9.29 -14.54 -1.19
CA VAL A 423 -8.30 -13.56 -0.73
C VAL A 423 -7.33 -13.22 -1.85
N HIS A 424 -6.97 -14.17 -2.70
CA HIS A 424 -6.14 -13.89 -3.88
C HIS A 424 -6.81 -12.94 -4.88
N GLU A 425 -8.12 -13.02 -5.06
CA GLU A 425 -8.90 -12.04 -5.84
C GLU A 425 -8.81 -10.64 -5.20
N LEU A 426 -9.01 -10.52 -3.88
CA LEU A 426 -8.83 -9.25 -3.15
C LEU A 426 -7.39 -8.71 -3.27
N LEU A 427 -6.38 -9.56 -3.22
CA LEU A 427 -4.98 -9.15 -3.41
C LEU A 427 -4.75 -8.59 -4.82
N ALA A 428 -5.40 -9.16 -5.84
CA ALA A 428 -5.34 -8.63 -7.20
C ALA A 428 -5.99 -7.24 -7.30
N ASP A 429 -7.15 -7.04 -6.65
CA ASP A 429 -7.80 -5.73 -6.56
C ASP A 429 -6.90 -4.69 -5.90
N VAL A 430 -6.23 -5.07 -4.79
CA VAL A 430 -5.28 -4.19 -4.09
C VAL A 430 -4.09 -3.85 -4.99
N PHE A 431 -3.49 -4.84 -5.66
CA PHE A 431 -2.39 -4.58 -6.58
C PHE A 431 -2.82 -3.71 -7.77
N GLN A 432 -3.99 -3.95 -8.34
CA GLN A 432 -4.55 -3.10 -9.39
C GLN A 432 -4.73 -1.67 -8.88
N THR A 433 -5.25 -1.50 -7.67
CA THR A 433 -5.46 -0.19 -7.03
C THR A 433 -4.13 0.53 -6.81
N SER A 434 -3.10 -0.15 -6.29
CA SER A 434 -1.76 0.44 -6.15
C SER A 434 -1.14 0.84 -7.49
N LEU A 435 -1.38 0.07 -8.56
CA LEU A 435 -0.93 0.43 -9.92
C LEU A 435 -1.72 1.60 -10.50
N LEU A 436 -3.01 1.72 -10.19
CA LEU A 436 -3.83 2.89 -10.52
C LEU A 436 -3.29 4.13 -9.78
N GLU A 437 -3.07 4.03 -8.48
CA GLU A 437 -2.52 5.09 -7.60
C GLU A 437 -1.15 5.56 -8.04
N ALA A 438 -0.29 4.64 -8.46
CA ALA A 438 1.01 4.96 -9.05
C ALA A 438 0.92 5.54 -10.47
N GLY A 439 -0.26 5.63 -11.09
CA GLY A 439 -0.49 6.26 -12.40
C GLY A 439 -0.25 5.37 -13.62
N TYR A 440 -0.21 4.04 -13.43
CA TYR A 440 0.14 3.05 -14.45
C TYR A 440 -1.06 2.38 -15.15
N LEU A 441 -2.25 2.44 -14.56
CA LEU A 441 -3.46 1.84 -15.12
C LEU A 441 -4.55 2.87 -15.42
N GLN A 442 -5.52 2.45 -16.24
CA GLN A 442 -6.70 3.22 -16.59
C GLN A 442 -7.96 2.54 -16.06
N PRO A 443 -8.90 3.31 -15.45
CA PRO A 443 -10.24 2.84 -15.20
C PRO A 443 -10.87 2.41 -16.53
N SER A 444 -11.36 1.18 -16.59
CA SER A 444 -12.10 0.74 -17.77
C SER A 444 -13.34 1.61 -17.98
N SER A 445 -13.56 2.06 -19.23
CA SER A 445 -14.69 2.94 -19.63
C SER A 445 -16.07 2.23 -19.62
N GLY A 446 -16.25 1.23 -18.77
CA GLY A 446 -17.49 0.48 -18.64
C GLY A 446 -18.63 1.38 -18.17
N ALA A 447 -19.63 1.58 -19.03
CA ALA A 447 -20.83 2.33 -18.71
C ALA A 447 -21.49 1.78 -17.43
N LEU A 448 -21.51 2.57 -16.36
CA LEU A 448 -22.21 2.24 -15.12
C LEU A 448 -23.53 3.01 -15.00
N PRO A 449 -24.54 2.43 -14.32
CA PRO A 449 -25.90 2.93 -14.30
C PRO A 449 -26.01 4.20 -13.45
N ALA A 450 -26.85 5.15 -13.88
CA ALA A 450 -27.28 6.24 -13.02
C ALA A 450 -28.11 5.67 -11.86
N LEU A 451 -27.59 5.74 -10.63
CA LEU A 451 -28.33 5.33 -9.44
C LEU A 451 -29.17 6.50 -8.89
N PRO A 452 -30.38 6.23 -8.35
CA PRO A 452 -31.28 7.24 -7.82
C PRO A 452 -30.76 7.85 -6.52
N ALA A 453 -31.16 9.08 -6.23
CA ALA A 453 -30.74 9.88 -5.07
C ALA A 453 -31.08 9.31 -3.67
N GLU A 454 -31.66 8.11 -3.57
CA GLU A 454 -32.21 7.55 -2.33
C GLU A 454 -31.22 6.69 -1.53
N ASP A 455 -30.06 6.32 -2.09
CA ASP A 455 -29.00 5.57 -1.36
C ASP A 455 -28.03 6.48 -0.55
N LEU A 456 -28.35 7.78 -0.41
CA LEU A 456 -27.60 8.76 0.40
C LEU A 456 -27.73 8.58 1.93
N ALA A 457 -28.32 7.47 2.38
CA ALA A 457 -28.73 7.27 3.77
C ALA A 457 -27.75 6.39 4.58
N LEU A 458 -26.46 6.70 4.54
CA LEU A 458 -25.50 6.26 5.56
C LEU A 458 -24.68 7.45 6.07
N SER A 459 -25.39 8.47 6.58
CA SER A 459 -24.81 9.39 7.55
C SER A 459 -25.03 8.82 8.96
N ARG A 460 -23.96 8.41 9.63
CA ARG A 460 -23.91 8.70 11.06
C ARG A 460 -23.71 10.20 11.15
N ALA A 461 -24.81 10.91 11.35
CA ALA A 461 -24.81 12.34 11.61
C ALA A 461 -23.82 12.65 12.73
N VAL A 462 -22.70 13.27 12.38
CA VAL A 462 -21.94 14.10 13.32
C VAL A 462 -22.92 15.19 13.74
N THR A 463 -23.40 15.09 14.97
CA THR A 463 -24.43 15.97 15.49
C THR A 463 -23.93 17.42 15.50
N GLN A 464 -24.80 18.32 15.06
CA GLN A 464 -24.65 19.77 14.91
C GLN A 464 -24.24 20.55 16.20
N ASP A 465 -23.90 19.86 17.29
CA ASP A 465 -23.63 20.45 18.61
C ASP A 465 -22.12 20.56 18.92
N GLU A 466 -21.24 20.10 18.02
CA GLU A 466 -19.78 20.28 18.16
C GLU A 466 -19.21 21.43 17.31
N THR A 467 -20.03 22.13 16.51
CA THR A 467 -19.53 23.10 15.49
C THR A 467 -20.04 24.54 15.59
N LEU A 468 -20.88 24.91 16.55
CA LEU A 468 -21.43 26.28 16.62
C LEU A 468 -20.81 27.13 17.72
N GLY A 469 -19.64 27.70 17.43
CA GLY A 469 -19.05 28.75 18.27
C GLY A 469 -17.88 29.54 17.69
N LEU A 470 -17.39 29.27 16.47
CA LEU A 470 -16.06 29.75 16.06
C LEU A 470 -15.96 30.41 14.68
N PHE A 471 -17.02 30.95 14.09
CA PHE A 471 -16.85 31.84 12.93
C PHE A 471 -17.79 33.04 12.98
N SER A 472 -17.37 34.06 13.74
CA SER A 472 -17.74 35.44 13.43
C SER A 472 -16.53 36.33 13.67
N ASN A 473 -15.86 36.73 12.58
CA ASN A 473 -15.57 38.12 12.23
C ASN A 473 -14.29 38.22 11.39
N GLY A 474 -14.47 38.68 10.14
CA GLY A 474 -13.73 39.83 9.61
C GLY A 474 -12.34 39.57 9.06
N GLU A 475 -12.22 39.80 7.75
CA GLU A 475 -10.97 39.92 6.99
C GLU A 475 -9.90 40.82 7.63
N SER A 476 -8.65 40.55 7.23
CA SER A 476 -7.54 41.48 6.93
C SER A 476 -6.25 41.37 7.76
N SER A 477 -5.16 41.11 7.02
CA SER A 477 -3.74 41.40 7.30
C SER A 477 -3.11 40.88 8.60
N TRP A 478 -2.28 39.83 8.50
CA TRP A 478 -1.23 39.56 9.49
C TRP A 478 0.14 39.17 8.89
N ALA A 479 0.24 39.01 7.56
CA ALA A 479 1.45 38.56 6.88
C ALA A 479 2.61 39.58 6.74
N ALA A 480 2.61 40.74 7.42
CA ALA A 480 3.64 41.77 7.16
C ALA A 480 4.40 42.34 8.37
N THR A 481 4.12 41.94 9.62
CA THR A 481 4.68 42.65 10.79
C THR A 481 5.45 41.81 11.80
N SER A 482 5.54 40.49 11.65
CA SER A 482 6.26 39.61 12.59
C SER A 482 7.53 38.95 12.04
N LEU A 483 7.87 39.14 10.76
CA LEU A 483 8.96 38.41 10.09
C LEU A 483 10.32 39.14 10.01
N SER A 484 10.49 40.30 10.64
CA SER A 484 11.80 41.00 10.66
C SER A 484 12.72 40.64 11.84
N ALA A 485 12.27 39.81 12.79
CA ALA A 485 13.02 39.53 14.03
C ALA A 485 13.69 38.15 14.09
N LEU A 486 13.57 37.31 13.06
CA LEU A 486 14.07 35.93 13.05
C LEU A 486 15.10 35.66 11.93
N GLN A 487 16.01 36.61 11.69
CA GLN A 487 17.31 36.24 11.11
C GLN A 487 18.34 36.06 12.23
N PRO A 488 18.77 34.83 12.52
CA PRO A 488 20.09 34.57 13.05
C PRO A 488 21.05 34.15 11.92
N SER A 489 22.21 34.78 11.91
CA SER A 489 23.41 34.40 11.14
C SER A 489 23.81 32.92 11.33
N PRO A 490 24.53 32.32 10.35
CA PRO A 490 24.79 30.90 10.33
C PRO A 490 25.78 30.48 11.43
N VAL A 491 25.46 29.40 12.14
CA VAL A 491 26.45 28.67 12.94
C VAL A 491 26.36 27.19 12.59
N VAL A 492 27.47 26.70 12.05
CA VAL A 492 27.87 25.32 11.78
C VAL A 492 27.82 24.48 13.06
N VAL A 493 27.19 23.31 13.00
CA VAL A 493 27.80 22.01 13.34
C VAL A 493 27.30 20.99 12.34
#